data_AF-A0A821R7I4-F1
#
_entry.id   AF-A0A821R7I4-F1
#
_cell.length_a   1.000
_cell.length_b   1.000
_cell.length_c   1.000
_cell.angle_alpha   90.00
_cell.angle_beta   90.00
_cell.angle_gamma   90.00
#
_symmetry.space_group_name_H-M   'P 1'
#
loop_
_entity.id
_entity.type
_entity.pdbx_description
1 polymer ?
#
loop_
_entity_poly.entity_id
_entity_poly.type
_entity_poly.pdbx_seq_one_letter_code
_entity_poly.pdbx_strand_id
1 'polypeptide(L)'
;MLAVAFQMVQTIPGNRELRVLPDPGPGPIGSGSGINLNEYLLLDKEFLEQVCSFLKVFDDVIEQLSDDKRPTIYKVLPLRQRLLNECEIKSNDSDGLKEMKVFLSRRLKTVWVLQDVHYISCLLHPSLKQFQIAPHEKFKAVDLFKAELLKRQSSTSSGSSIINITPCSSAKSSTTSKSQQLTPTTQNILLECFDLPAEDEDPVLVPSPDQELTQYLSLNVTLEP
;
A
#
# COMPACT_ATOMS: atom_id res chain seq x y z
N MET A 1 -0.36 9.17 -1.41
CA MET A 1 -0.57 8.01 -0.52
C MET A 1 -1.63 8.26 0.55
N LEU A 2 -1.67 9.42 1.24
CA LEU A 2 -2.75 9.77 2.19
C LEU A 2 -4.17 9.70 1.60
N ALA A 3 -4.34 10.03 0.30
CA ALA A 3 -5.63 9.90 -0.38
C ALA A 3 -6.16 8.46 -0.44
N VAL A 4 -5.28 7.45 -0.53
CA VAL A 4 -5.69 6.03 -0.59
C VAL A 4 -6.13 5.52 0.79
N ALA A 5 -5.45 5.96 1.86
CA ALA A 5 -5.85 5.66 3.23
C ALA A 5 -7.21 6.31 3.57
N PHE A 6 -7.44 7.55 3.11
CA PHE A 6 -8.73 8.22 3.25
C PHE A 6 -9.84 7.55 2.42
N GLN A 7 -9.53 7.07 1.21
CA GLN A 7 -10.47 6.31 0.37
C GLN A 7 -10.86 4.97 1.00
N MET A 8 -9.95 4.31 1.74
CA MET A 8 -10.22 3.01 2.39
C MET A 8 -11.20 3.10 3.56
N VAL A 9 -11.28 4.25 4.24
CA VAL A 9 -12.21 4.46 5.37
C VAL A 9 -13.62 4.85 4.91
N GLN A 10 -13.75 5.43 3.71
CA GLN A 10 -15.04 5.90 3.19
C GLN A 10 -15.85 4.84 2.43
N THR A 11 -15.28 3.65 2.16
CA THR A 11 -15.97 2.56 1.44
C THR A 11 -16.30 1.38 2.35
N ILE A 12 -17.01 1.62 3.46
CA ILE A 12 -17.76 0.56 4.14
C ILE A 12 -19.16 0.55 3.51
N PRO A 13 -19.47 -0.34 2.55
CA PRO A 13 -20.82 -0.51 2.09
C PRO A 13 -21.64 -1.11 3.23
N GLY A 14 -22.49 -0.28 3.84
CA GLY A 14 -23.58 -0.74 4.68
C GLY A 14 -24.52 -1.59 3.83
N ASN A 15 -24.34 -2.90 3.89
CA ASN A 15 -25.21 -3.88 3.26
C ASN A 15 -26.53 -3.92 4.05
N ARG A 16 -27.46 -3.03 3.73
CA ARG A 16 -28.85 -3.14 4.12
C ARG A 16 -29.63 -3.53 2.89
N GLU A 17 -30.05 -4.80 2.84
CA GLU A 17 -31.07 -5.28 1.92
C GLU A 17 -32.30 -4.35 2.00
N LEU A 18 -32.49 -3.53 0.96
CA LEU A 18 -33.76 -2.89 0.69
C LEU A 18 -34.73 -3.99 0.24
N ARG A 19 -35.44 -4.57 1.20
CA ARG A 19 -36.61 -5.40 0.92
C ARG A 19 -37.60 -4.57 0.10
N VAL A 20 -37.86 -5.04 -1.11
CA VAL A 20 -38.88 -4.52 -2.01
C VAL A 20 -40.23 -4.61 -1.28
N LEU A 21 -40.81 -3.44 -1.02
CA LEU A 21 -42.13 -3.28 -0.43
C LEU A 21 -43.19 -3.75 -1.45
N PRO A 22 -44.09 -4.68 -1.11
CA PRO A 22 -45.28 -4.90 -1.92
C PRO A 22 -46.24 -3.70 -1.79
N ASP A 23 -46.82 -3.32 -2.92
CA ASP A 23 -47.73 -2.19 -3.13
C ASP A 23 -48.89 -2.15 -2.11
N PRO A 24 -49.06 -1.05 -1.34
CA PRO A 24 -50.11 -0.96 -0.34
C PRO A 24 -51.44 -0.54 -0.97
N GLY A 25 -52.38 -1.47 -1.00
CA GLY A 25 -53.81 -1.14 -1.21
C GLY A 25 -54.32 -0.16 -0.15
N PRO A 26 -55.43 0.57 -0.43
CA PRO A 26 -55.90 1.65 0.42
C PRO A 26 -56.54 1.10 1.71
N GLY A 27 -55.74 1.04 2.78
CA GLY A 27 -56.14 0.69 4.14
C GLY A 27 -56.11 1.89 5.10
N PRO A 28 -56.83 1.83 6.22
CA PRO A 28 -57.24 3.00 6.99
C PRO A 28 -56.11 3.62 7.80
N ILE A 29 -56.21 4.94 7.94
CA ILE A 29 -55.38 5.83 8.75
C ILE A 29 -55.38 5.33 10.20
N GLY A 30 -54.27 4.75 10.63
CA GLY A 30 -54.12 4.18 11.97
C GLY A 30 -52.70 4.35 12.49
N SER A 31 -52.55 5.31 13.41
CA SER A 31 -51.59 5.37 14.51
C SER A 31 -50.10 5.37 14.17
N GLY A 32 -49.46 6.50 14.46
CA GLY A 32 -48.04 6.78 14.26
C GLY A 32 -47.13 5.64 14.72
N SER A 33 -46.42 5.06 13.75
CA SER A 33 -45.26 4.21 13.98
C SER A 33 -44.15 5.09 14.55
N GLY A 34 -44.08 5.14 15.88
CA GLY A 34 -42.90 5.62 16.58
C GLY A 34 -41.73 4.73 16.20
N ILE A 35 -40.81 5.27 15.40
CA ILE A 35 -39.56 4.61 15.03
C ILE A 35 -38.87 4.23 16.34
N ASN A 36 -38.79 2.92 16.63
CA ASN A 36 -38.22 2.42 17.86
C ASN A 36 -36.69 2.60 17.79
N LEU A 37 -36.21 3.77 18.21
CA LEU A 37 -34.79 4.16 18.22
C LEU A 37 -33.90 3.16 18.98
N ASN A 38 -34.49 2.26 19.80
CA ASN A 38 -33.75 1.20 20.49
C ASN A 38 -33.21 0.11 19.55
N GLU A 39 -33.77 -0.06 18.35
CA GLU A 39 -33.24 -1.01 17.36
C GLU A 39 -31.88 -0.56 16.79
N TYR A 40 -31.57 0.74 16.90
CA TYR A 40 -30.31 1.33 16.46
C TYR A 40 -29.25 1.41 17.58
N LEU A 41 -29.60 1.05 18.81
CA LEU A 41 -28.76 1.25 20.00
C LEU A 41 -28.08 -0.01 20.53
N LEU A 42 -28.32 -1.18 19.93
CA LEU A 42 -27.56 -2.41 20.24
C LEU A 42 -26.28 -2.49 19.40
N LEU A 43 -25.44 -1.46 19.46
CA LEU A 43 -24.05 -1.64 19.09
C LEU A 43 -23.39 -2.48 20.18
N ASP A 44 -23.04 -3.71 19.85
CA ASP A 44 -22.28 -4.57 20.75
C ASP A 44 -20.92 -3.92 21.05
N LYS A 45 -20.73 -3.58 22.33
CA LYS A 45 -19.51 -2.94 22.82
C LYS A 45 -18.28 -3.80 22.56
N GLU A 46 -18.41 -5.13 22.72
CA GLU A 46 -17.30 -6.05 22.52
C GLU A 46 -16.88 -6.07 21.06
N PHE A 47 -17.86 -6.15 20.16
CA PHE A 47 -17.60 -6.02 18.72
C PHE A 47 -16.93 -4.70 18.37
N LEU A 48 -17.45 -3.57 18.88
CA LEU A 48 -16.89 -2.25 18.59
C LEU A 48 -15.43 -2.15 19.07
N GLU A 49 -15.13 -2.67 20.25
CA GLU A 49 -13.77 -2.70 20.79
C GLU A 49 -12.83 -3.55 19.93
N GLN A 50 -13.30 -4.70 19.42
CA GLN A 50 -12.54 -5.52 18.47
C GLN A 50 -12.25 -4.76 17.17
N VAL A 51 -13.25 -4.07 16.61
CA VAL A 51 -13.08 -3.26 15.40
C VAL A 51 -12.08 -2.13 15.62
N CYS A 52 -12.21 -1.37 16.71
CA CYS A 52 -11.28 -0.29 17.05
C CYS A 52 -9.84 -0.80 17.23
N SER A 53 -9.66 -1.92 17.94
CA SER A 53 -8.35 -2.54 18.14
C SER A 53 -7.72 -2.97 16.82
N PHE A 54 -8.50 -3.55 15.92
CA PHE A 54 -8.05 -3.95 14.59
C PHE A 54 -7.69 -2.74 13.71
N LEU A 55 -8.52 -1.70 13.69
CA LEU A 55 -8.28 -0.50 12.87
C LEU A 55 -7.04 0.28 13.34
N LYS A 56 -6.69 0.22 14.62
CA LYS A 56 -5.48 0.86 15.15
C LYS A 56 -4.20 0.42 14.42
N VAL A 57 -4.15 -0.82 13.93
CA VAL A 57 -3.00 -1.31 13.14
C VAL A 57 -2.83 -0.50 11.86
N PHE A 58 -3.94 -0.06 11.23
CA PHE A 58 -3.90 0.76 10.02
C PHE A 58 -3.39 2.17 10.34
N ASP A 59 -3.85 2.76 11.44
CA ASP A 59 -3.36 4.06 11.90
C ASP A 59 -1.83 4.04 12.13
N ASP A 60 -1.33 3.02 12.82
CA ASP A 60 0.12 2.83 13.04
C ASP A 60 0.91 2.72 11.71
N VAL A 61 0.32 2.10 10.69
CA VAL A 61 0.95 1.95 9.36
C VAL A 61 0.93 3.28 8.61
N ILE A 62 -0.18 4.01 8.68
CA ILE A 62 -0.32 5.33 8.06
C ILE A 62 0.69 6.30 8.68
N GLU A 63 0.82 6.32 10.00
CA GLU A 63 1.78 7.15 10.71
C GLU A 63 3.22 6.84 10.26
N GLN A 64 3.59 5.55 10.19
CA GLN A 64 4.93 5.14 9.78
C GLN A 64 5.29 5.47 8.32
N LEU A 65 4.29 5.50 7.43
CA LEU A 65 4.45 5.86 6.03
C LEU A 65 4.44 7.37 5.79
N SER A 66 3.84 8.12 6.70
CA SER A 66 3.74 9.59 6.66
C SER A 66 4.91 10.29 7.38
N ASP A 67 5.95 9.56 7.78
CA ASP A 67 7.14 10.14 8.40
C ASP A 67 8.00 10.89 7.36
N ASP A 68 7.85 12.20 7.31
CA ASP A 68 8.57 13.07 6.37
C ASP A 68 10.07 13.22 6.68
N LYS A 69 10.52 12.79 7.87
CA LYS A 69 11.92 12.99 8.31
C LYS A 69 12.86 11.92 7.77
N ARG A 70 12.34 10.80 7.27
CA ARG A 70 13.13 9.64 6.81
C ARG A 70 12.51 9.07 5.54
N PRO A 71 13.31 8.49 4.63
CA PRO A 71 12.75 7.76 3.50
C PRO A 71 11.79 6.66 3.99
N THR A 72 10.56 6.62 3.50
CA THR A 72 9.56 5.61 3.92
C THR A 72 9.33 4.53 2.88
N ILE A 73 9.87 4.68 1.66
CA ILE A 73 9.63 3.78 0.53
C ILE A 73 10.01 2.32 0.81
N TYR A 74 11.10 2.09 1.54
CA TYR A 74 11.54 0.75 1.93
C TYR A 74 10.60 0.09 2.96
N LYS A 75 9.75 0.86 3.64
CA LYS A 75 8.77 0.35 4.62
C LYS A 75 7.47 -0.12 3.97
N VAL A 76 7.17 0.33 2.75
CA VAL A 76 5.88 0.06 2.07
C VAL A 76 5.58 -1.43 1.96
N LEU A 77 6.54 -2.22 1.49
CA LEU A 77 6.36 -3.66 1.31
C LEU A 77 6.20 -4.41 2.66
N PRO A 78 7.08 -4.23 3.67
CA PRO A 78 6.89 -4.83 4.99
C PRO A 78 5.56 -4.44 5.66
N LEU A 79 5.15 -3.18 5.57
CA LEU A 79 3.91 -2.71 6.19
C LEU A 79 2.67 -3.23 5.48
N ARG A 80 2.68 -3.32 4.14
CA ARG A 80 1.62 -3.99 3.38
C ARG A 80 1.47 -5.45 3.81
N GLN A 81 2.58 -6.17 3.94
CA GLN A 81 2.53 -7.56 4.40
C GLN A 81 2.02 -7.67 5.84
N ARG A 82 2.43 -6.76 6.74
CA ARG A 82 1.90 -6.68 8.11
C ARG A 82 0.38 -6.55 8.11
N LEU A 83 -0.18 -5.65 7.30
CA LEU A 83 -1.64 -5.48 7.20
C LEU A 83 -2.33 -6.73 6.66
N LEU A 84 -1.77 -7.39 5.65
CA LEU A 84 -2.32 -8.64 5.12
C LEU A 84 -2.34 -9.74 6.17
N ASN A 85 -1.29 -9.85 6.99
CA ASN A 85 -1.20 -10.81 8.09
C ASN A 85 -2.25 -10.51 9.19
N GLU A 86 -2.47 -9.24 9.52
CA GLU A 86 -3.51 -8.87 10.51
C GLU A 86 -4.93 -9.07 9.99
N CYS A 87 -5.12 -9.07 8.67
CA CYS A 87 -6.39 -9.45 8.04
C CYS A 87 -6.63 -10.97 8.01
N GLU A 88 -5.70 -11.80 8.51
CA GLU A 88 -5.98 -13.22 8.68
C GLU A 88 -7.08 -13.44 9.73
N ILE A 89 -8.01 -14.34 9.40
CA ILE A 89 -9.15 -14.66 10.24
C ILE A 89 -8.67 -15.50 11.43
N LYS A 90 -8.94 -15.02 12.64
CA LYS A 90 -8.66 -15.72 13.89
C LYS A 90 -9.97 -16.35 14.40
N SER A 91 -9.87 -17.48 15.10
CA SER A 91 -11.05 -18.20 15.61
C SER A 91 -11.90 -17.37 16.58
N ASN A 92 -11.28 -16.40 17.26
CA ASN A 92 -11.91 -15.56 18.26
C ASN A 92 -12.50 -14.27 17.68
N ASP A 93 -12.38 -14.05 16.37
CA ASP A 93 -12.96 -12.88 15.71
C ASP A 93 -14.50 -13.01 15.67
N SER A 94 -15.21 -11.91 15.90
CA SER A 94 -16.65 -11.85 15.62
C SER A 94 -16.93 -12.00 14.12
N ASP A 95 -18.12 -12.44 13.75
CA ASP A 95 -18.46 -12.68 12.34
C ASP A 95 -18.39 -11.39 11.50
N GLY A 96 -18.85 -10.26 12.04
CA GLY A 96 -18.69 -8.97 11.38
C GLY A 96 -17.22 -8.56 11.19
N LEU A 97 -16.34 -8.89 12.14
CA LEU A 97 -14.91 -8.61 12.00
C LEU A 97 -14.27 -9.50 10.93
N LYS A 98 -14.68 -10.77 10.83
CA LYS A 98 -14.22 -11.68 9.78
C LYS A 98 -14.56 -11.16 8.39
N GLU A 99 -15.80 -10.73 8.19
CA GLU A 99 -16.25 -10.14 6.93
C GLU A 99 -15.43 -8.89 6.58
N MET A 100 -15.23 -7.99 7.56
CA MET A 100 -14.44 -6.78 7.38
C MET A 100 -12.97 -7.10 7.03
N LYS A 101 -12.36 -8.07 7.69
CA LYS A 101 -11.00 -8.54 7.40
C LYS A 101 -10.88 -9.11 5.99
N VAL A 102 -11.84 -9.93 5.55
CA VAL A 102 -11.88 -10.49 4.19
C VAL A 102 -11.99 -9.36 3.16
N PHE A 103 -12.89 -8.41 3.39
CA PHE A 103 -13.08 -7.25 2.52
C PHE A 103 -11.80 -6.43 2.41
N LEU A 104 -11.19 -6.06 3.54
CA LEU A 104 -9.96 -5.26 3.57
C LEU A 104 -8.77 -6.01 2.98
N SER A 105 -8.61 -7.31 3.23
CA SER A 105 -7.56 -8.13 2.61
C SER A 105 -7.65 -8.09 1.08
N ARG A 106 -8.87 -8.23 0.53
CA ARG A 106 -9.11 -8.13 -0.92
C ARG A 106 -8.80 -6.73 -1.44
N ARG A 107 -9.20 -5.69 -0.72
CA ARG A 107 -8.95 -4.29 -1.11
C ARG A 107 -7.47 -3.94 -1.06
N LEU A 108 -6.73 -4.39 -0.05
CA LEU A 108 -5.28 -4.22 0.06
C LEU A 108 -4.54 -4.88 -1.10
N LYS A 109 -4.99 -6.06 -1.54
CA LYS A 109 -4.36 -6.74 -2.69
C LYS A 109 -4.59 -6.02 -4.01
N THR A 110 -5.76 -5.43 -4.19
CA THR A 110 -6.18 -4.78 -5.45
C THR A 110 -5.73 -3.33 -5.57
N VAL A 111 -5.90 -2.55 -4.51
CA VAL A 111 -5.63 -1.11 -4.51
C VAL A 111 -4.16 -0.81 -4.19
N TRP A 112 -3.56 -1.57 -3.28
CA TRP A 112 -2.16 -1.33 -2.90
C TRP A 112 -1.22 -2.08 -3.83
N VAL A 113 -1.05 -1.54 -5.04
CA VAL A 113 -0.15 -2.09 -6.06
C VAL A 113 1.29 -1.73 -5.73
N LEU A 114 2.16 -2.73 -5.66
CA LEU A 114 3.59 -2.54 -5.44
C LEU A 114 4.34 -2.43 -6.76
N GLN A 115 5.07 -1.34 -6.92
CA GLN A 115 6.03 -1.12 -8.02
C GLN A 115 7.43 -1.66 -7.69
N ASP A 116 8.24 -1.90 -8.71
CA ASP A 116 9.63 -2.40 -8.62
C ASP A 116 10.51 -1.61 -7.66
N VAL A 117 10.34 -0.29 -7.62
CA VAL A 117 11.07 0.59 -6.70
C VAL A 117 10.85 0.22 -5.23
N HIS A 118 9.66 -0.25 -4.83
CA HIS A 118 9.38 -0.67 -3.45
C HIS A 118 10.16 -1.94 -3.11
N TYR A 119 10.21 -2.88 -4.05
CA TYR A 119 10.95 -4.14 -3.90
C TYR A 119 12.45 -3.89 -3.77
N ILE A 120 13.02 -3.11 -4.69
CA ILE A 120 14.45 -2.79 -4.71
C ILE A 120 14.82 -1.96 -3.48
N SER A 121 14.05 -0.93 -3.14
CA SER A 121 14.31 -0.10 -1.95
C SER A 121 14.36 -0.92 -0.67
N CYS A 122 13.44 -1.88 -0.55
CA CYS A 122 13.40 -2.77 0.60
C CYS A 122 14.60 -3.72 0.63
N LEU A 123 15.05 -4.23 -0.53
CA LEU A 123 16.22 -5.11 -0.66
C LEU A 123 17.52 -4.38 -0.27
N LEU A 124 17.65 -3.11 -0.67
CA LEU A 124 18.85 -2.30 -0.41
C LEU A 124 18.95 -1.83 1.04
N HIS A 125 17.84 -1.81 1.79
CA HIS A 125 17.85 -1.33 3.16
C HIS A 125 18.57 -2.32 4.11
N PRO A 126 19.62 -1.89 4.84
CA PRO A 126 20.47 -2.80 5.61
C PRO A 126 19.72 -3.51 6.75
N SER A 127 18.70 -2.89 7.34
CA SER A 127 17.90 -3.50 8.41
C SER A 127 16.96 -4.59 7.91
N LEU A 128 16.75 -4.71 6.60
CA LEU A 128 15.78 -5.64 6.00
C LEU A 128 16.46 -6.78 5.24
N LYS A 129 17.79 -6.93 5.35
CA LYS A 129 18.56 -8.02 4.73
C LYS A 129 18.02 -9.41 5.10
N GLN A 130 17.44 -9.56 6.28
CA GLN A 130 16.74 -10.77 6.73
C GLN A 130 15.24 -10.68 6.39
N PHE A 131 14.92 -10.56 5.11
CA PHE A 131 13.56 -10.56 4.55
C PHE A 131 12.82 -11.86 4.88
N GLN A 132 12.34 -12.01 6.11
CA GLN A 132 11.55 -13.17 6.54
C GLN A 132 10.05 -12.95 6.30
N ILE A 133 9.64 -11.68 6.17
CA ILE A 133 8.22 -11.28 6.12
C ILE A 133 7.56 -11.68 4.78
N ALA A 134 8.32 -11.71 3.67
CA ALA A 134 7.81 -12.11 2.36
C ALA A 134 8.91 -12.80 1.52
N PRO A 135 9.15 -14.11 1.70
CA PRO A 135 10.26 -14.80 1.04
C PRO A 135 10.11 -14.84 -0.49
N HIS A 136 8.88 -14.95 -1.00
CA HIS A 136 8.60 -14.95 -2.44
C HIS A 136 8.90 -13.59 -3.09
N GLU A 137 8.58 -12.49 -2.42
CA GLU A 137 8.84 -11.13 -2.91
C GLU A 137 10.34 -10.78 -2.91
N LYS A 138 11.12 -11.42 -2.03
CA LYS A 138 12.58 -11.26 -2.01
C LYS A 138 13.21 -11.74 -3.32
N PHE A 139 12.79 -12.90 -3.84
CA PHE A 139 13.32 -13.42 -5.11
C PHE A 139 13.03 -12.47 -6.26
N LYS A 140 11.79 -11.96 -6.34
CA LYS A 140 11.39 -10.95 -7.31
C LYS A 140 12.28 -9.69 -7.24
N ALA A 141 12.53 -9.17 -6.04
CA ALA A 141 13.40 -8.01 -5.84
C ALA A 141 14.84 -8.24 -6.33
N VAL A 142 15.39 -9.42 -6.05
CA VAL A 142 16.74 -9.80 -6.49
C VAL A 142 16.81 -9.93 -8.01
N ASP A 143 15.79 -10.51 -8.64
CA ASP A 143 15.77 -10.69 -10.10
C ASP A 143 15.62 -9.35 -10.81
N LEU A 144 14.76 -8.45 -10.31
CA LEU A 144 14.66 -7.07 -10.79
C LEU A 144 16.00 -6.32 -10.66
N PHE A 145 16.66 -6.45 -9.52
CA PHE A 145 17.95 -5.82 -9.28
C PHE A 145 19.03 -6.35 -10.24
N LYS A 146 19.08 -7.66 -10.48
CA LYS A 146 20.01 -8.27 -11.45
C LYS A 146 19.72 -7.80 -12.88
N ALA A 147 18.46 -7.76 -13.29
CA ALA A 147 18.06 -7.29 -14.61
C ALA A 147 18.50 -5.85 -14.85
N GLU A 148 18.33 -4.98 -13.85
CA GLU A 148 18.75 -3.58 -13.90
C GLU A 148 20.29 -3.45 -13.98
N LEU A 149 21.05 -4.28 -13.27
CA LEU A 149 22.51 -4.31 -13.40
C LEU A 149 22.99 -4.78 -14.78
N LEU A 150 22.36 -5.80 -15.34
CA LEU A 150 22.69 -6.32 -16.69
C LEU A 150 22.37 -5.30 -17.78
N LYS A 151 21.23 -4.62 -17.66
CA LYS A 151 20.83 -3.52 -18.57
C LYS A 151 21.87 -2.40 -18.60
N ARG A 152 22.47 -2.07 -17.46
CA ARG A 152 23.53 -1.06 -17.39
C ARG A 152 24.82 -1.55 -18.07
N GLN A 153 25.23 -2.79 -17.82
CA GLN A 153 26.44 -3.35 -18.44
C GLN A 153 26.39 -3.37 -19.98
N SER A 154 25.23 -3.62 -20.59
CA SER A 154 25.10 -3.57 -22.06
C SER A 154 25.17 -2.14 -22.61
N SER A 155 24.64 -1.16 -21.87
CA SER A 155 24.67 0.26 -22.25
C SER A 155 26.04 0.95 -22.11
N THR A 156 26.92 0.47 -21.23
CA THR A 156 28.25 1.07 -20.99
C THR A 156 29.32 0.63 -22.01
N SER A 157 28.97 -0.11 -23.06
CA SER A 157 29.92 -0.66 -24.03
C SER A 157 30.42 0.33 -25.11
N SER A 158 30.04 1.61 -25.08
CA SER A 158 30.45 2.60 -26.10
C SER A 158 31.42 3.70 -25.64
N GLY A 159 32.03 3.62 -24.45
CA GLY A 159 32.99 4.67 -24.06
C GLY A 159 33.74 4.46 -22.75
N SER A 160 34.40 3.31 -22.54
CA SER A 160 35.36 3.21 -21.43
C SER A 160 36.76 3.63 -21.89
N SER A 161 37.09 4.90 -21.67
CA SER A 161 38.46 5.33 -21.49
C SER A 161 39.02 4.65 -20.24
N ILE A 162 40.08 3.88 -20.44
CA ILE A 162 40.77 3.09 -19.42
C ILE A 162 41.30 4.02 -18.32
N ILE A 163 40.68 3.99 -17.14
CA ILE A 163 41.32 4.51 -15.93
C ILE A 163 42.08 3.34 -15.31
N ASN A 164 43.40 3.33 -15.53
CA ASN A 164 44.33 2.44 -14.85
C ASN A 164 44.28 2.70 -13.34
N ILE A 165 43.65 1.81 -12.58
CA ILE A 165 43.74 1.80 -11.12
C ILE A 165 45.00 1.02 -10.75
N THR A 166 46.07 1.74 -10.40
CA THR A 166 47.28 1.17 -9.83
C THR A 166 46.97 0.60 -8.43
N PRO A 167 47.36 -0.65 -8.11
CA PRO A 167 47.11 -1.22 -6.79
C PRO A 167 48.14 -0.68 -5.80
N CYS A 168 47.68 0.06 -4.79
CA CYS A 168 48.53 0.50 -3.68
C CYS A 168 48.49 -0.54 -2.55
N SER A 169 49.64 -1.17 -2.31
CA SER A 169 49.87 -2.13 -1.24
C SER A 169 49.89 -1.46 0.14
N SER A 170 49.18 -2.10 1.07
CA SER A 170 49.36 -2.15 2.53
C SER A 170 50.46 -1.30 3.19
N ALA A 171 50.06 -0.40 4.10
CA ALA A 171 50.84 -0.04 5.29
C ALA A 171 49.90 0.36 6.46
N LYS A 172 50.34 0.01 7.67
CA LYS A 172 49.64 0.10 8.96
C LYS A 172 49.57 1.53 9.54
N SER A 173 48.60 1.69 10.45
CA SER A 173 48.61 2.54 11.66
C SER A 173 48.06 3.98 11.64
N SER A 174 47.21 4.22 12.66
CA SER A 174 47.11 5.38 13.57
C SER A 174 46.35 6.66 13.15
N THR A 175 45.24 6.87 13.86
CA THR A 175 44.74 8.09 14.53
C THR A 175 44.81 9.47 13.84
N THR A 176 43.64 10.14 13.88
CA THR A 176 43.37 11.58 14.11
C THR A 176 42.69 12.33 12.95
N SER A 177 41.51 12.84 13.29
CA SER A 177 40.66 13.91 12.74
C SER A 177 41.11 14.70 11.49
N LYS A 178 40.23 14.79 10.48
CA LYS A 178 39.58 16.04 10.01
C LYS A 178 38.77 15.81 8.72
N SER A 179 37.68 16.57 8.65
CA SER A 179 36.77 16.78 7.51
C SER A 179 37.46 16.69 6.15
N GLN A 180 37.00 15.75 5.31
CA GLN A 180 37.33 15.70 3.89
C GLN A 180 36.15 16.26 3.09
N GLN A 181 36.45 17.37 2.42
CA GLN A 181 35.74 17.93 1.29
C GLN A 181 35.56 16.83 0.24
N LEU A 182 34.30 16.46 -0.06
CA LEU A 182 33.98 15.61 -1.20
C LEU A 182 34.37 16.33 -2.49
N THR A 183 35.07 15.62 -3.37
CA THR A 183 35.45 16.08 -4.70
C THR A 183 34.19 16.32 -5.56
N PRO A 184 34.20 17.34 -6.44
CA PRO A 184 33.04 17.72 -7.25
C PRO A 184 32.63 16.65 -8.28
N THR A 185 33.48 15.66 -8.55
CA THR A 185 33.22 14.60 -9.53
C THR A 185 32.26 13.53 -9.03
N THR A 186 32.25 13.23 -7.72
CA THR A 186 31.40 12.17 -7.15
C THR A 186 29.96 12.64 -6.91
N GLN A 187 29.74 13.96 -6.90
CA GLN A 187 28.39 14.55 -6.77
C GLN A 187 27.58 14.40 -8.06
N ASN A 188 28.23 14.34 -9.23
CA ASN A 188 27.52 14.18 -10.51
C ASN A 188 26.94 12.77 -10.71
N ILE A 189 27.64 11.71 -10.28
CA ILE A 189 27.20 10.33 -10.49
C ILE A 189 25.91 10.03 -9.71
N LEU A 190 25.77 10.58 -8.50
CA LEU A 190 24.56 10.39 -7.69
C LEU A 190 23.41 11.30 -8.15
N LEU A 191 23.68 12.49 -8.71
CA LEU A 191 22.63 13.33 -9.31
C LEU A 191 22.03 12.65 -10.56
N GLU A 192 22.88 12.07 -11.40
CA GLU A 192 22.47 11.31 -12.61
C GLU A 192 21.68 10.03 -12.26
N CYS A 193 21.82 9.50 -11.03
CA CYS A 193 21.05 8.34 -10.56
C CYS A 193 19.61 8.67 -10.14
N PHE A 194 19.26 9.95 -9.97
CA PHE A 194 17.93 10.39 -9.56
C PHE A 194 17.25 11.29 -10.60
N ASP A 195 17.79 11.34 -11.83
CA ASP A 195 17.18 12.09 -12.92
C ASP A 195 15.83 11.47 -13.33
N LEU A 196 14.84 12.36 -13.23
CA LEU A 196 13.47 12.44 -13.71
C LEU A 196 12.79 11.18 -14.29
N PRO A 197 11.56 10.87 -13.85
CA PRO A 197 10.76 9.79 -14.44
C PRO A 197 10.60 10.04 -15.95
N ALA A 198 10.80 8.99 -16.74
CA ALA A 198 10.51 9.00 -18.17
C ALA A 198 9.05 9.41 -18.38
N GLU A 199 8.82 10.51 -19.11
CA GLU A 199 7.50 11.09 -19.42
C GLU A 199 6.69 10.25 -20.45
N ASP A 200 7.01 8.97 -20.64
CA ASP A 200 6.51 8.17 -21.78
C ASP A 200 5.49 7.07 -21.39
N GLU A 201 4.83 7.17 -20.23
CA GLU A 201 3.67 6.31 -19.94
C GLU A 201 2.40 7.16 -20.10
N ASP A 202 1.66 6.91 -21.19
CA ASP A 202 0.33 7.47 -21.41
C ASP A 202 -0.49 7.33 -20.11
N PRO A 203 -1.11 8.42 -19.60
CA PRO A 203 -1.82 8.38 -18.33
C PRO A 203 -2.93 7.34 -18.43
N VAL A 204 -2.80 6.25 -17.66
CA VAL A 204 -3.90 5.31 -17.44
C VAL A 204 -5.06 6.15 -16.93
N LEU A 205 -6.08 6.31 -17.77
CA LEU A 205 -7.26 7.13 -17.51
C LEU A 205 -8.08 6.43 -16.42
N VAL A 206 -7.67 6.59 -15.17
CA VAL A 206 -8.43 6.11 -14.02
C VAL A 206 -9.70 6.98 -13.98
N PRO A 207 -10.90 6.40 -14.20
CA PRO A 207 -12.14 7.18 -14.18
C PRO A 207 -12.29 7.84 -12.82
N SER A 208 -12.86 9.06 -12.82
CA SER A 208 -13.06 9.76 -11.55
C SER A 208 -13.99 8.94 -10.64
N PRO A 209 -13.87 9.05 -9.31
CA PRO A 209 -14.73 8.32 -8.39
C PRO A 209 -16.23 8.51 -8.67
N ASP A 210 -16.63 9.68 -9.15
CA ASP A 210 -18.01 10.00 -9.51
C ASP A 210 -18.47 9.25 -10.77
N GLN A 211 -17.57 9.04 -11.73
CA GLN A 211 -17.85 8.25 -12.94
C GLN A 211 -18.01 6.77 -12.62
N GLU A 212 -17.18 6.23 -11.72
CA GLU A 212 -17.27 4.83 -11.29
C GLU A 212 -18.59 4.58 -10.53
N LEU A 213 -18.96 5.48 -9.59
CA LEU A 213 -20.23 5.40 -8.86
C LEU A 213 -21.44 5.46 -9.81
N THR A 214 -21.40 6.38 -10.79
CA THR A 214 -22.48 6.51 -11.78
C THR A 214 -22.58 5.25 -12.64
N GLN A 215 -21.45 4.65 -13.01
CA GLN A 215 -21.41 3.40 -13.79
C GLN A 215 -22.04 2.25 -13.00
N TYR A 216 -21.74 2.11 -11.72
CA TYR A 216 -22.35 1.11 -10.85
C TYR A 216 -23.86 1.30 -10.67
N LEU A 217 -24.32 2.54 -10.54
CA LEU A 217 -25.76 2.84 -10.43
C LEU A 217 -26.52 2.68 -11.76
N SER A 218 -25.83 2.80 -12.89
CA SER A 218 -26.42 2.67 -14.23
C SER A 218 -26.49 1.22 -14.76
N LEU A 219 -25.87 0.26 -14.07
CA LEU A 219 -26.01 -1.17 -14.34
C LEU A 219 -27.41 -1.61 -13.91
N ASN A 220 -28.38 -1.42 -14.81
CA ASN A 220 -29.70 -2.04 -14.69
C ASN A 220 -29.52 -3.56 -14.68
N VAL A 221 -29.70 -4.16 -13.50
CA VAL A 221 -29.78 -5.61 -13.36
C VAL A 221 -31.07 -6.06 -14.03
N THR A 222 -30.96 -6.48 -15.29
CA THR A 222 -32.04 -7.18 -15.99
C THR A 222 -32.23 -8.52 -15.30
N LEU A 223 -33.17 -8.59 -14.36
CA LEU A 223 -33.66 -9.85 -13.84
C LEU A 223 -34.55 -10.45 -14.93
N GLU A 224 -34.00 -11.41 -15.68
CA GLU A 224 -34.84 -12.30 -16.49
C GLU A 224 -35.76 -13.10 -15.54
N PRO A 225 -37.04 -13.29 -15.92
CA PRO A 225 -38.08 -13.87 -15.07
C PRO A 225 -37.91 -15.37 -14.78
#